data_AF-Q5WJH2-F1
#
_entry.id   AF-Q5WJH2-F1
#
_cell.length_a   1.000
_cell.length_b   1.000
_cell.length_c   1.000
_cell.angle_alpha   90.00
_cell.angle_beta   90.00
_cell.angle_gamma   90.00
#
_symmetry.space_group_name_H-M   'P 1'
#
loop_
_entity.id
_entity.type
_entity.pdbx_description
1 polymer ?
#
loop_
_entity_poly.entity_id
_entity_poly.type
_entity_poly.pdbx_seq_one_letter_code
_entity_poly.pdbx_strand_id
1 'polypeptide(L)'
;MFLAINEMKHSKLRYALVIGVMFLIAYLVFFLTGLAYGLAQENRMVVDKWDADHILLAEESNNNLNMSMVSTNVFNDVSADEKAILAQTAGVITQEDVDEKVNVQFFGIVPDQFLVPNIIEGEMFTNDNETVADVSLKEQYSLSLGDRITLAGNDKELTIVGFTEDAKFNVSPVLYTSIRANQEIRFDQPETVDEAPINAIVTRGQLNDTPDELETVNIATFINELPGYSAQVLTFGFMIGFLIIIAAIVIGIFVYVLTMQKSEIFGVMKAQGISSRYISTSVIAQTFLLTALGVMIGLLSTLGTSLLLPEAVPFQIKIEFFTGISGLIIVIAVLGAFFSVRSIVKIDPLKAIG
;
A
#
# COMPACT_ATOMS: atom_id res chain seq x y z
N MET A 1 4.05 25.95 28.96
CA MET A 1 4.22 24.48 29.15
C MET A 1 4.06 24.04 30.60
N PHE A 2 4.66 24.71 31.59
CA PHE A 2 4.56 24.31 33.01
C PHE A 2 3.13 24.07 33.51
N LEU A 3 2.19 24.98 33.17
CA LEU A 3 0.77 24.85 33.49
C LEU A 3 0.14 23.59 32.88
N ALA A 4 0.34 23.37 31.58
CA ALA A 4 -0.21 22.21 30.86
C ALA A 4 0.21 20.87 31.50
N ILE A 5 1.50 20.72 31.85
CA ILE A 5 2.03 19.47 32.43
C ILE A 5 1.49 19.22 33.83
N ASN A 6 1.48 20.26 34.70
CA ASN A 6 0.96 20.11 36.06
C ASN A 6 -0.54 19.81 36.07
N GLU A 7 -1.27 20.35 35.11
CA GLU A 7 -2.70 20.12 34.99
C GLU A 7 -3.03 18.71 34.51
N MET A 8 -2.26 18.17 33.55
CA MET A 8 -2.37 16.77 33.13
C MET A 8 -2.15 15.80 34.30
N LYS A 9 -1.25 16.13 35.23
CA LYS A 9 -1.01 15.33 36.43
C LYS A 9 -2.18 15.35 37.43
N HIS A 10 -2.96 16.43 37.46
CA HIS A 10 -4.08 16.58 38.39
C HIS A 10 -5.37 15.92 37.88
N SER A 11 -5.73 16.15 36.62
CA SER A 11 -6.98 15.63 36.01
C SER A 11 -6.78 14.36 35.18
N LYS A 12 -6.08 13.35 35.74
CA LYS A 12 -5.57 12.16 35.03
C LYS A 12 -6.61 11.44 34.17
N LEU A 13 -7.83 11.21 34.69
CA LEU A 13 -8.87 10.46 33.98
C LEU A 13 -9.33 11.17 32.70
N ARG A 14 -9.57 12.48 32.75
CA ARG A 14 -10.03 13.25 31.58
C ARG A 14 -8.96 13.29 30.49
N TYR A 15 -7.71 13.49 30.89
CA TYR A 15 -6.59 13.52 29.95
C TYR A 15 -6.25 12.14 29.39
N ALA A 16 -6.38 11.08 30.20
CA ALA A 16 -6.26 9.71 29.71
C ALA A 16 -7.34 9.38 28.67
N LEU A 17 -8.58 9.84 28.84
CA LEU A 17 -9.64 9.67 27.84
C LEU A 17 -9.30 10.39 26.53
N VAL A 18 -8.80 11.63 26.59
CA VAL A 18 -8.39 12.36 25.39
C VAL A 18 -7.24 11.65 24.69
N ILE A 19 -6.20 11.26 25.42
CA ILE A 19 -5.07 10.49 24.86
C ILE A 19 -5.56 9.16 24.28
N GLY A 20 -6.49 8.48 24.95
CA GLY A 20 -7.07 7.22 24.48
C GLY A 20 -7.84 7.36 23.18
N VAL A 21 -8.67 8.40 23.04
CA VAL A 21 -9.35 8.70 21.78
C VAL A 21 -8.34 9.04 20.68
N MET A 22 -7.32 9.84 21.00
CA MET A 22 -6.25 10.18 20.07
C MET A 22 -5.47 8.96 19.61
N PHE A 23 -5.16 8.07 20.54
CA PHE A 23 -4.53 6.78 20.29
C PHE A 23 -5.38 5.93 19.33
N LEU A 24 -6.67 5.73 19.62
CA LEU A 24 -7.55 4.88 18.81
C LEU A 24 -7.68 5.39 17.37
N ILE A 25 -7.83 6.70 17.22
CA ILE A 25 -7.92 7.34 15.91
C ILE A 25 -6.60 7.20 15.16
N ALA A 26 -5.47 7.55 15.80
CA ALA A 26 -4.16 7.44 15.16
C ALA A 26 -3.85 5.99 14.77
N TYR A 27 -4.12 5.04 15.66
CA TYR A 27 -3.98 3.61 15.41
C TYR A 27 -4.80 3.17 14.20
N LEU A 28 -6.09 3.52 14.14
CA LEU A 28 -6.95 3.15 13.02
C LEU A 28 -6.44 3.75 11.70
N VAL A 29 -6.02 5.02 11.71
CA VAL A 29 -5.50 5.69 10.53
C VAL A 29 -4.20 5.03 10.05
N PHE A 30 -3.24 4.76 10.94
CA PHE A 30 -2.00 4.07 10.58
C PHE A 30 -2.27 2.66 10.07
N PHE A 31 -3.17 1.93 10.73
CA PHE A 31 -3.51 0.58 10.35
C PHE A 31 -4.13 0.53 8.95
N LEU A 32 -5.10 1.40 8.66
CA LEU A 32 -5.70 1.52 7.33
C LEU A 32 -4.70 2.00 6.28
N THR A 33 -3.76 2.87 6.65
CA THR A 33 -2.70 3.32 5.74
C THR A 33 -1.78 2.17 5.36
N GLY A 34 -1.38 1.35 6.33
CA GLY A 34 -0.51 0.19 6.07
C GLY A 34 -1.19 -0.88 5.22
N LEU A 35 -2.49 -1.13 5.46
CA LEU A 35 -3.29 -2.00 4.59
C LEU A 35 -3.47 -1.41 3.19
N ALA A 36 -3.83 -0.13 3.09
CA ALA A 36 -4.03 0.53 1.81
C ALA A 36 -2.76 0.49 0.95
N TYR A 37 -1.61 0.76 1.57
CA TYR A 37 -0.32 0.68 0.90
C TYR A 37 0.05 -0.76 0.55
N GLY A 38 -0.12 -1.70 1.47
CA GLY A 38 0.18 -3.12 1.22
C GLY A 38 -0.64 -3.69 0.07
N LEU A 39 -1.97 -3.54 0.06
CA LEU A 39 -2.80 -3.98 -1.07
C LEU A 39 -2.42 -3.26 -2.38
N ALA A 40 -2.16 -1.95 -2.33
CA ALA A 40 -1.73 -1.22 -3.52
C ALA A 40 -0.40 -1.80 -4.05
N GLN A 41 0.55 -2.11 -3.16
CA GLN A 41 1.82 -2.70 -3.55
C GLN A 41 1.64 -4.09 -4.16
N GLU A 42 0.84 -4.98 -3.57
CA GLU A 42 0.62 -6.33 -4.09
C GLU A 42 -0.05 -6.39 -5.48
N ASN A 43 -0.74 -5.32 -5.90
CA ASN A 43 -1.29 -5.24 -7.25
C ASN A 43 -0.21 -5.08 -8.33
N ARG A 44 0.90 -4.40 -8.00
CA ARG A 44 1.90 -3.93 -8.97
C ARG A 44 3.33 -4.35 -8.64
N MET A 45 3.52 -5.20 -7.65
CA MET A 45 4.82 -5.45 -7.02
C MET A 45 5.88 -5.90 -8.03
N VAL A 46 5.52 -6.82 -8.93
CA VAL A 46 6.39 -7.26 -10.02
C VAL A 46 6.66 -6.16 -11.06
N VAL A 47 5.67 -5.30 -11.33
CA VAL A 47 5.78 -4.19 -12.29
C VAL A 47 6.79 -3.16 -11.79
N ASP A 48 6.79 -2.88 -10.49
CA ASP A 48 7.74 -1.96 -9.85
C ASP A 48 9.19 -2.47 -9.96
N LYS A 49 9.42 -3.79 -10.10
CA LYS A 49 10.76 -4.39 -10.26
C LYS A 49 11.32 -4.33 -11.67
N TRP A 50 10.47 -4.13 -12.68
CA TRP A 50 10.92 -4.09 -14.06
C TRP A 50 11.79 -2.88 -14.37
N ASP A 51 11.74 -1.83 -13.56
CA ASP A 51 12.42 -0.55 -13.81
C ASP A 51 12.22 -0.10 -15.27
N ALA A 52 10.98 -0.27 -15.76
CA ALA A 52 10.58 -0.06 -17.13
C ALA A 52 9.99 1.33 -17.32
N ASP A 53 10.27 1.95 -18.47
CA ASP A 53 9.68 3.24 -18.81
C ASP A 53 8.30 3.05 -19.45
N HIS A 54 8.19 2.05 -20.33
CA HIS A 54 6.97 1.81 -21.11
C HIS A 54 6.62 0.33 -21.20
N ILE A 55 5.33 0.07 -21.35
CA ILE A 55 4.77 -1.21 -21.74
C ILE A 55 3.96 -1.01 -23.03
N LEU A 56 4.22 -1.84 -24.02
CA LEU A 56 3.54 -1.84 -25.30
C LEU A 56 2.49 -2.96 -25.28
N LEU A 57 1.24 -2.58 -25.52
CA LEU A 57 0.06 -3.46 -25.49
C LEU A 57 -0.63 -3.41 -26.85
N ALA A 58 -1.48 -4.38 -27.17
CA ALA A 58 -2.32 -4.29 -28.37
C ALA A 58 -3.17 -3.01 -28.31
N GLU A 59 -3.28 -2.28 -29.42
CA GLU A 59 -4.07 -1.04 -29.53
C GLU A 59 -5.53 -1.24 -29.03
N GLU A 60 -6.13 -2.38 -29.37
CA GLU A 60 -7.52 -2.72 -29.01
C GLU A 60 -7.69 -3.21 -27.56
N SER A 61 -6.61 -3.30 -26.77
CA SER A 61 -6.65 -3.87 -25.41
C SER A 61 -7.20 -2.93 -24.35
N ASN A 62 -7.40 -1.65 -24.67
CA ASN A 62 -7.77 -0.61 -23.70
C ASN A 62 -6.82 -0.62 -22.49
N ASN A 63 -5.51 -0.67 -22.76
CA ASN A 63 -4.39 -0.72 -21.80
C ASN A 63 -4.45 -1.86 -20.77
N ASN A 64 -5.25 -2.88 -21.03
CA ASN A 64 -5.42 -4.01 -20.12
C ASN A 64 -4.52 -5.18 -20.53
N LEU A 65 -3.51 -5.47 -19.70
CA LEU A 65 -2.57 -6.57 -19.94
C LEU A 65 -3.25 -7.93 -20.20
N ASN A 66 -4.35 -8.23 -19.49
CA ASN A 66 -5.05 -9.51 -19.66
C ASN A 66 -5.80 -9.58 -21.01
N MET A 67 -6.22 -8.43 -21.55
CA MET A 67 -6.95 -8.33 -22.82
C MET A 67 -6.02 -8.10 -24.02
N SER A 68 -4.78 -7.70 -23.76
CA SER A 68 -3.75 -7.54 -24.79
C SER A 68 -3.27 -8.90 -25.28
N MET A 69 -3.31 -9.07 -26.60
CA MET A 69 -2.81 -10.26 -27.28
C MET A 69 -2.19 -9.83 -28.61
N VAL A 70 -0.88 -10.03 -28.74
CA VAL A 70 -0.11 -9.72 -29.94
C VAL A 70 0.78 -10.89 -30.30
N SER A 71 1.13 -11.02 -31.58
CA SER A 71 2.09 -12.03 -32.03
C SER A 71 3.50 -11.70 -31.57
N THR A 72 4.29 -12.72 -31.21
CA THR A 72 5.72 -12.57 -30.93
C THR A 72 6.50 -11.95 -32.09
N ASN A 73 6.05 -12.09 -33.35
CA ASN A 73 6.70 -11.47 -34.51
C ASN A 73 6.86 -9.95 -34.38
N VAL A 74 5.89 -9.28 -33.77
CA VAL A 74 5.89 -7.82 -33.57
C VAL A 74 7.05 -7.37 -32.67
N PHE A 75 7.63 -8.28 -31.87
CA PHE A 75 8.80 -8.00 -31.06
C PHE A 75 9.98 -7.49 -31.87
N ASN A 76 10.19 -8.00 -33.09
CA ASN A 76 11.31 -7.58 -33.93
C ASN A 76 11.13 -6.18 -34.52
N ASP A 77 9.87 -5.75 -34.69
CA ASP A 77 9.52 -4.46 -35.28
C ASP A 77 9.58 -3.31 -34.26
N VAL A 78 9.58 -3.61 -32.95
CA VAL A 78 9.78 -2.60 -31.90
C VAL A 78 11.26 -2.24 -31.77
N SER A 79 11.59 -0.94 -31.85
CA SER A 79 12.97 -0.45 -31.67
C SER A 79 13.11 0.35 -30.37
N ALA A 80 13.79 -0.22 -29.38
CA ALA A 80 14.11 0.39 -28.08
C ALA A 80 15.50 -0.02 -27.59
N ASP A 81 16.06 0.71 -26.62
CA ASP A 81 17.38 0.43 -26.03
C ASP A 81 17.44 -0.95 -25.36
N GLU A 82 16.45 -1.25 -24.52
CA GLU A 82 16.20 -2.58 -23.97
C GLU A 82 14.71 -2.92 -24.15
N LYS A 83 14.43 -4.15 -24.58
CA LYS A 83 13.06 -4.66 -24.73
C LYS A 83 12.95 -6.11 -24.28
N ALA A 84 11.80 -6.46 -23.71
CA ALA A 84 11.53 -7.79 -23.21
C ALA A 84 10.08 -8.21 -23.49
N ILE A 85 9.90 -9.49 -23.75
CA ILE A 85 8.59 -10.10 -24.00
C ILE A 85 7.96 -10.50 -22.66
N LEU A 86 6.66 -10.25 -22.53
CA LEU A 86 5.86 -10.72 -21.42
C LEU A 86 4.62 -11.47 -21.92
N ALA A 87 4.49 -12.73 -21.54
CA ALA A 87 3.23 -13.45 -21.56
C ALA A 87 2.66 -13.49 -20.14
N GLN A 88 1.36 -13.26 -19.98
CA GLN A 88 0.71 -13.25 -18.68
C GLN A 88 -0.60 -14.04 -18.74
N THR A 89 -0.75 -14.95 -17.78
CA THR A 89 -1.93 -15.82 -17.68
C THR A 89 -2.28 -16.03 -16.21
N ALA A 90 -3.54 -15.79 -15.84
CA ALA A 90 -4.03 -16.17 -14.51
C ALA A 90 -4.33 -17.66 -14.48
N GLY A 91 -4.07 -18.32 -13.35
CA GLY A 91 -4.41 -19.72 -13.17
C GLY A 91 -4.56 -20.13 -11.72
N VAL A 92 -4.86 -21.41 -11.52
CA VAL A 92 -4.99 -22.02 -10.19
C VAL A 92 -4.07 -23.22 -10.15
N ILE A 93 -3.27 -23.34 -9.10
CA ILE A 93 -2.40 -24.49 -8.88
C ILE A 93 -2.89 -25.34 -7.71
N THR A 94 -2.57 -26.63 -7.78
CA THR A 94 -2.72 -27.59 -6.69
C THR A 94 -1.44 -28.38 -6.52
N GLN A 95 -1.14 -28.79 -5.30
CA GLN A 95 -0.06 -29.74 -5.02
C GLN A 95 -0.64 -31.16 -4.98
N GLU A 96 0.04 -32.16 -5.56
CA GLU A 96 -0.49 -33.54 -5.64
C GLU A 96 -0.92 -34.11 -4.27
N ASP A 97 -0.21 -33.75 -3.20
CA ASP A 97 -0.43 -34.28 -1.85
C ASP A 97 -1.32 -33.38 -0.96
N VAL A 98 -1.74 -32.21 -1.45
CA VAL A 98 -2.51 -31.22 -0.68
C VAL A 98 -3.67 -30.68 -1.52
N ASP A 99 -4.91 -30.92 -1.07
CA ASP A 99 -6.14 -30.41 -1.72
C ASP A 99 -6.37 -28.90 -1.47
N GLU A 100 -5.29 -28.11 -1.48
CA GLU A 100 -5.33 -26.67 -1.35
C GLU A 100 -5.12 -26.02 -2.72
N LYS A 101 -6.09 -25.19 -3.12
CA LYS A 101 -6.10 -24.49 -4.40
C LYS A 101 -5.60 -23.07 -4.21
N VAL A 102 -4.59 -22.69 -4.98
CA VAL A 102 -3.97 -21.36 -4.88
C VAL A 102 -4.10 -20.62 -6.20
N ASN A 103 -4.64 -19.40 -6.16
CA ASN A 103 -4.70 -18.51 -7.32
C ASN A 103 -3.32 -17.89 -7.56
N VAL A 104 -2.83 -17.96 -8.79
CA VAL A 104 -1.48 -17.53 -9.17
C VAL A 104 -1.54 -16.75 -10.49
N GLN A 105 -0.48 -15.98 -10.75
CA GLN A 105 -0.24 -15.35 -12.04
C GLN A 105 0.99 -15.98 -12.69
N PHE A 106 0.85 -16.55 -13.87
CA PHE A 106 1.97 -17.07 -14.64
C PHE A 106 2.54 -15.97 -15.52
N PHE A 107 3.82 -15.67 -15.33
CA PHE A 107 4.57 -14.75 -16.17
C PHE A 107 5.52 -15.56 -17.04
N GLY A 108 5.21 -15.64 -18.33
CA GLY A 108 6.12 -16.16 -19.34
C GLY A 108 7.15 -15.10 -19.67
N ILE A 109 8.43 -15.42 -19.48
CA ILE A 109 9.55 -14.52 -19.77
C ILE A 109 10.65 -15.24 -20.55
N VAL A 110 11.59 -14.47 -21.09
CA VAL A 110 12.82 -14.98 -21.71
C VAL A 110 13.98 -14.76 -20.73
N PRO A 111 14.71 -15.81 -20.29
CA PRO A 111 15.78 -15.68 -19.28
C PRO A 111 16.93 -14.73 -19.65
N ASP A 112 17.16 -14.46 -20.92
CA ASP A 112 18.21 -13.53 -21.37
C ASP A 112 17.76 -12.05 -21.43
N GLN A 113 16.52 -11.76 -21.02
CA GLN A 113 15.93 -10.41 -21.04
C GLN A 113 15.75 -9.85 -19.63
N PHE A 114 15.54 -8.54 -19.51
CA PHE A 114 15.59 -7.84 -18.21
C PHE A 114 14.40 -8.11 -17.26
N LEU A 115 13.36 -8.84 -17.70
CA LEU A 115 12.22 -9.19 -16.85
C LEU A 115 12.51 -10.38 -15.91
N VAL A 116 13.72 -10.91 -15.92
CA VAL A 116 14.13 -11.98 -15.00
C VAL A 116 14.05 -11.55 -13.54
N PRO A 117 13.48 -12.38 -12.65
CA PRO A 117 13.44 -12.11 -11.23
C PRO A 117 14.82 -12.29 -10.58
N ASN A 118 15.02 -11.66 -9.41
CA ASN A 118 16.17 -11.91 -8.57
C ASN A 118 15.93 -13.19 -7.74
N ILE A 119 16.68 -14.26 -8.04
CA ILE A 119 16.54 -15.55 -7.35
C ILE A 119 17.17 -15.46 -5.96
N ILE A 120 16.36 -15.74 -4.93
CA ILE A 120 16.80 -15.75 -3.52
C ILE A 120 17.14 -17.17 -3.03
N GLU A 121 16.61 -18.19 -3.68
CA GLU A 121 16.81 -19.60 -3.35
C GLU A 121 16.64 -20.46 -4.61
N GLY A 122 17.46 -21.49 -4.79
CA GLY A 122 17.41 -22.36 -5.98
C GLY A 122 18.02 -21.72 -7.23
N GLU A 123 17.45 -22.04 -8.40
CA GLU A 123 17.98 -21.63 -9.71
C GLU A 123 16.86 -21.12 -10.65
N MET A 124 17.26 -20.51 -11.76
CA MET A 124 16.33 -20.10 -12.82
C MET A 124 15.80 -21.34 -13.56
N PHE A 125 14.55 -21.30 -14.04
CA PHE A 125 14.02 -22.36 -14.89
C PHE A 125 14.85 -22.52 -16.18
N THR A 126 15.02 -23.76 -16.63
CA THR A 126 15.82 -24.12 -17.80
C THR A 126 14.97 -24.76 -18.91
N ASN A 127 13.77 -25.22 -18.59
CA ASN A 127 12.85 -25.88 -19.50
C ASN A 127 11.38 -25.55 -19.21
N ASP A 128 10.47 -26.03 -20.04
CA ASP A 128 9.03 -25.68 -20.01
C ASP A 128 8.22 -26.36 -18.89
N ASN A 129 8.85 -27.20 -18.07
CA ASN A 129 8.21 -27.88 -16.93
C ASN A 129 8.76 -27.37 -15.59
N GLU A 130 9.51 -26.27 -15.60
CA GLU A 130 10.13 -25.66 -14.43
C GLU A 130 9.56 -24.27 -14.20
N THR A 131 9.49 -23.85 -12.93
CA THR A 131 9.02 -22.53 -12.57
C THR A 131 9.81 -21.95 -11.40
N VAL A 132 9.92 -20.62 -11.39
CA VAL A 132 10.39 -19.85 -10.24
C VAL A 132 9.18 -19.21 -9.57
N ALA A 133 9.01 -19.48 -8.28
CA ALA A 133 7.86 -19.06 -7.50
C ALA A 133 8.14 -17.81 -6.64
N ASP A 134 7.14 -16.98 -6.41
CA ASP A 134 7.19 -16.02 -5.32
C ASP A 134 7.29 -16.73 -3.96
N VAL A 135 8.13 -16.22 -3.07
CA VAL A 135 8.41 -16.80 -1.74
C VAL A 135 7.15 -16.89 -0.87
N SER A 136 6.14 -16.06 -1.09
CA SER A 136 4.87 -16.15 -0.35
C SER A 136 4.16 -17.50 -0.55
N LEU A 137 4.42 -18.19 -1.67
CA LEU A 137 3.92 -19.55 -1.89
C LEU A 137 4.55 -20.57 -0.94
N LYS A 138 5.81 -20.37 -0.57
CA LYS A 138 6.49 -21.18 0.45
C LYS A 138 5.99 -20.86 1.85
N GLU A 139 5.86 -19.58 2.17
CA GLU A 139 5.54 -19.16 3.55
C GLU A 139 4.05 -19.37 3.90
N GLN A 140 3.14 -19.16 2.95
CA GLN A 140 1.69 -19.25 3.19
C GLN A 140 1.11 -20.63 2.88
N TYR A 141 1.68 -21.36 1.91
CA TYR A 141 1.15 -22.63 1.42
C TYR A 141 2.11 -23.81 1.58
N SER A 142 3.23 -23.62 2.29
CA SER A 142 4.22 -24.67 2.59
C SER A 142 4.85 -25.34 1.35
N LEU A 143 4.82 -24.68 0.18
CA LEU A 143 5.49 -25.18 -1.02
C LEU A 143 7.01 -25.09 -0.86
N SER A 144 7.72 -26.10 -1.38
CA SER A 144 9.17 -26.25 -1.24
C SER A 144 9.85 -26.38 -2.59
N LEU A 145 11.18 -26.18 -2.59
CA LEU A 145 12.00 -26.47 -3.77
C LEU A 145 11.90 -27.95 -4.13
N GLY A 146 11.67 -28.22 -5.42
CA GLY A 146 11.49 -29.57 -5.96
C GLY A 146 10.05 -30.06 -5.94
N ASP A 147 9.11 -29.32 -5.33
CA ASP A 147 7.70 -29.70 -5.34
C ASP A 147 7.12 -29.63 -6.75
N ARG A 148 6.22 -30.57 -7.04
CA ARG A 148 5.42 -30.58 -8.26
C ARG A 148 4.07 -29.95 -7.98
N ILE A 149 3.72 -28.99 -8.83
CA ILE A 149 2.42 -28.33 -8.84
C ILE A 149 1.73 -28.64 -10.17
N THR A 150 0.43 -28.92 -10.08
CA THR A 150 -0.42 -29.18 -11.24
C THR A 150 -1.33 -27.98 -11.44
N LEU A 151 -1.50 -27.56 -12.69
CA LEU A 151 -2.49 -26.54 -13.02
C LEU A 151 -3.90 -27.14 -12.91
N ALA A 152 -4.86 -26.37 -12.37
CA ALA A 152 -6.25 -26.73 -12.47
C ALA A 152 -6.81 -26.32 -13.84
N GLY A 153 -7.28 -27.29 -14.61
CA GLY A 153 -7.94 -27.06 -15.91
C GLY A 153 -7.19 -27.61 -17.11
N ASN A 154 -5.87 -27.85 -16.99
CA ASN A 154 -5.10 -28.72 -17.89
C ASN A 154 -4.14 -29.58 -17.05
N ASP A 155 -3.70 -30.72 -17.55
CA ASP A 155 -2.84 -31.65 -16.78
C ASP A 155 -1.35 -31.24 -16.81
N LYS A 156 -1.05 -29.93 -16.95
CA LYS A 156 0.32 -29.43 -16.98
C LYS A 156 0.92 -29.48 -15.58
N GLU A 157 2.07 -30.14 -15.47
CA GLU A 157 2.88 -30.17 -14.26
C GLU A 157 4.07 -29.21 -14.37
N LEU A 158 4.34 -28.49 -13.29
CA LEU A 158 5.52 -27.65 -13.12
C LEU A 158 6.27 -28.05 -11.86
N THR A 159 7.60 -28.05 -11.92
CA THR A 159 8.48 -28.24 -10.77
C THR A 159 9.02 -26.90 -10.31
N ILE A 160 8.91 -26.61 -9.01
CA ILE A 160 9.47 -25.39 -8.41
C ILE A 160 10.98 -25.55 -8.29
N VAL A 161 11.76 -24.79 -9.08
CA VAL A 161 13.23 -24.86 -9.09
C VAL A 161 13.91 -23.66 -8.45
N GLY A 162 13.17 -22.59 -8.20
CA GLY A 162 13.67 -21.39 -7.55
C GLY A 162 12.58 -20.59 -6.86
N PHE A 163 12.99 -19.75 -5.93
CA PHE A 163 12.15 -18.72 -5.32
C PHE A 163 12.70 -17.32 -5.56
N THR A 164 11.80 -16.36 -5.72
CA THR A 164 12.06 -14.92 -5.73
C THR A 164 11.23 -14.23 -4.65
N GLU A 165 11.65 -13.07 -4.21
CA GLU A 165 10.86 -12.19 -3.34
C GLU A 165 10.05 -11.17 -4.16
N ASP A 166 9.07 -10.55 -3.50
CA ASP A 166 8.26 -9.44 -3.99
C ASP A 166 7.76 -9.60 -5.44
N ALA A 167 7.16 -10.75 -5.75
CA ALA A 167 6.60 -11.06 -7.05
C ALA A 167 5.11 -11.34 -6.93
N LYS A 168 4.32 -10.26 -6.80
CA LYS A 168 2.86 -10.28 -6.84
C LYS A 168 2.32 -9.39 -7.96
N PHE A 169 1.24 -9.83 -8.59
CA PHE A 169 0.49 -9.07 -9.58
C PHE A 169 -1.01 -9.27 -9.37
N ASN A 170 -1.78 -8.19 -9.34
CA ASN A 170 -3.21 -8.22 -9.00
C ASN A 170 -3.51 -9.03 -7.72
N VAL A 171 -2.70 -8.89 -6.68
CA VAL A 171 -2.88 -9.55 -5.36
C VAL A 171 -2.65 -11.06 -5.38
N SER A 172 -2.12 -11.61 -6.48
CA SER A 172 -1.75 -13.02 -6.59
C SER A 172 -0.24 -13.20 -6.76
N PRO A 173 0.35 -14.23 -6.12
CA PRO A 173 1.77 -14.55 -6.32
C PRO A 173 2.05 -14.93 -7.77
N VAL A 174 3.24 -14.55 -8.24
CA VAL A 174 3.70 -14.79 -9.60
C VAL A 174 4.55 -16.06 -9.66
N LEU A 175 4.31 -16.86 -10.69
CA LEU A 175 5.13 -17.99 -11.12
C LEU A 175 5.78 -17.62 -12.46
N TYR A 176 7.10 -17.52 -12.48
CA TYR A 176 7.85 -17.27 -13.71
C TYR A 176 8.07 -18.59 -14.45
N THR A 177 7.81 -18.55 -15.75
CA THR A 177 7.86 -19.71 -16.66
C THR A 177 8.46 -19.30 -17.99
N SER A 178 8.77 -20.26 -18.86
CA SER A 178 9.06 -19.95 -20.27
C SER A 178 7.80 -19.44 -20.98
N ILE A 179 7.97 -18.69 -22.06
CA ILE A 179 6.85 -18.25 -22.92
C ILE A 179 6.02 -19.45 -23.40
N ARG A 180 6.69 -20.55 -23.78
CA ARG A 180 6.04 -21.77 -24.26
C ARG A 180 5.21 -22.46 -23.17
N ALA A 181 5.73 -22.57 -21.96
CA ALA A 181 4.99 -23.10 -20.82
C ALA A 181 3.75 -22.23 -20.52
N ASN A 182 3.89 -20.90 -20.54
CA ASN A 182 2.77 -19.97 -20.34
C ASN A 182 1.66 -20.14 -21.39
N GLN A 183 2.02 -20.44 -22.63
CA GLN A 183 1.07 -20.66 -23.71
C GLN A 183 0.35 -22.00 -23.57
N GLU A 184 1.06 -23.06 -23.19
CA GLU A 184 0.44 -24.35 -22.88
C GLU A 184 -0.56 -24.21 -21.73
N ILE A 185 -0.22 -23.40 -20.71
CA ILE A 185 -1.11 -23.04 -19.60
C ILE A 185 -2.37 -22.31 -20.08
N ARG A 186 -2.25 -21.36 -21.02
CA ARG A 186 -3.39 -20.53 -21.46
C ARG A 186 -4.26 -21.18 -22.54
N PHE A 187 -3.66 -21.90 -23.47
CA PHE A 187 -4.30 -22.33 -24.73
C PHE A 187 -4.40 -23.84 -24.90
N ASP A 188 -3.81 -24.65 -24.00
CA ASP A 188 -3.79 -26.13 -24.07
C ASP A 188 -3.09 -26.73 -25.31
N GLN A 189 -2.60 -25.88 -26.22
CA GLN A 189 -1.80 -26.24 -27.39
C GLN A 189 -0.67 -25.22 -27.59
N PRO A 190 0.60 -25.65 -27.65
CA PRO A 190 1.69 -24.75 -28.00
C PRO A 190 1.63 -24.40 -29.50
N GLU A 191 1.30 -23.15 -29.81
CA GLU A 191 1.50 -22.54 -31.13
C GLU A 191 3.01 -22.58 -31.50
N THR A 192 3.33 -22.44 -32.79
CA THR A 192 4.74 -22.27 -33.20
C THR A 192 5.30 -20.98 -32.59
N VAL A 193 6.54 -21.03 -32.07
CA VAL A 193 7.18 -19.92 -31.31
C VAL A 193 7.08 -18.55 -32.01
N ASP A 194 7.12 -18.54 -33.34
CA ASP A 194 7.09 -17.31 -34.15
C ASP A 194 5.70 -16.65 -34.23
N GLU A 195 4.59 -17.38 -34.04
CA GLU A 195 3.23 -16.81 -34.07
C GLU A 195 2.59 -16.75 -32.67
N ALA A 196 3.36 -17.12 -31.68
CA ALA A 196 2.86 -17.43 -30.37
C ALA A 196 2.34 -16.16 -29.67
N PRO A 197 1.09 -16.14 -29.16
CA PRO A 197 0.52 -14.93 -28.57
C PRO A 197 1.21 -14.56 -27.26
N ILE A 198 1.51 -13.27 -27.10
CA ILE A 198 2.07 -12.64 -25.90
C ILE A 198 1.17 -11.47 -25.49
N ASN A 199 1.34 -11.00 -24.25
CA ASN A 199 0.50 -9.93 -23.70
C ASN A 199 1.14 -8.55 -23.86
N ALA A 200 2.47 -8.46 -23.80
CA ALA A 200 3.13 -7.17 -23.89
C ALA A 200 4.59 -7.26 -24.33
N ILE A 201 5.11 -6.12 -24.76
CA ILE A 201 6.55 -5.85 -24.86
C ILE A 201 6.88 -4.75 -23.85
N VAL A 202 7.75 -5.04 -22.90
CA VAL A 202 8.20 -4.08 -21.89
C VAL A 202 9.52 -3.47 -22.35
N THR A 203 9.70 -2.15 -22.17
CA THR A 203 10.90 -1.45 -22.65
C THR A 203 11.52 -0.53 -21.59
N ARG A 204 12.83 -0.37 -21.66
CA ARG A 204 13.60 0.66 -20.94
C ARG A 204 14.29 1.58 -21.94
N GLY A 205 14.43 2.85 -21.58
CA GLY A 205 15.10 3.86 -22.38
C GLY A 205 14.23 4.45 -23.48
N GLN A 206 14.90 4.92 -24.53
CA GLN A 206 14.25 5.65 -25.62
C GLN A 206 13.60 4.67 -26.61
N LEU A 207 12.31 4.91 -26.88
CA LEU A 207 11.59 4.29 -27.99
C LEU A 207 11.85 5.06 -29.28
N ASN A 208 12.34 4.36 -30.30
CA ASN A 208 12.66 4.94 -31.61
C ASN A 208 11.59 4.61 -32.66
N ASP A 209 11.00 3.42 -32.58
CA ASP A 209 9.96 2.97 -33.51
C ASP A 209 9.04 1.95 -32.84
N THR A 210 7.74 2.08 -33.13
CA THR A 210 6.68 1.21 -32.59
C THR A 210 5.64 0.96 -33.69
N PRO A 211 5.28 -0.30 -33.97
CA PRO A 211 4.21 -0.65 -34.91
C PRO A 211 2.85 -0.03 -34.53
N ASP A 212 2.04 0.32 -35.53
CA ASP A 212 0.71 0.92 -35.33
C ASP A 212 -0.24 0.03 -34.52
N GLU A 213 -0.07 -1.30 -34.58
CA GLU A 213 -0.87 -2.29 -33.85
C GLU A 213 -0.61 -2.29 -32.32
N LEU A 214 0.39 -1.52 -31.86
CA LEU A 214 0.78 -1.40 -30.45
C LEU A 214 0.53 -0.01 -29.89
N GLU A 215 -0.17 0.05 -28.76
CA GLU A 215 -0.27 1.25 -27.92
C GLU A 215 0.90 1.29 -26.93
N THR A 216 1.63 2.41 -26.93
CA THR A 216 2.73 2.65 -25.98
C THR A 216 2.19 3.32 -24.72
N VAL A 217 2.29 2.64 -23.58
CA VAL A 217 1.80 3.12 -22.29
C VAL A 217 2.95 3.34 -21.32
N ASN A 218 3.03 4.51 -20.69
CA ASN A 218 3.97 4.75 -19.60
C ASN A 218 3.69 3.82 -18.43
N ILE A 219 4.72 3.29 -17.76
CA ILE A 219 4.52 2.32 -16.67
C ILE A 219 3.63 2.86 -15.53
N ALA A 220 3.74 4.16 -15.24
CA ALA A 220 2.93 4.81 -14.22
C ALA A 220 1.45 4.90 -14.63
N THR A 221 1.16 5.10 -15.91
CA THR A 221 -0.21 5.07 -16.44
C THR A 221 -0.75 3.65 -16.40
N PHE A 222 0.04 2.68 -16.85
CA PHE A 222 -0.32 1.26 -16.80
C PHE A 222 -0.69 0.81 -15.39
N ILE A 223 0.12 1.14 -14.38
CA ILE A 223 -0.17 0.84 -12.96
C ILE A 223 -1.50 1.45 -12.53
N ASN A 224 -1.79 2.70 -12.90
CA ASN A 224 -3.05 3.36 -12.53
C ASN A 224 -4.26 2.76 -13.23
N GLU A 225 -4.08 2.19 -14.42
CA GLU A 225 -5.11 1.55 -15.23
C GLU A 225 -5.29 0.05 -14.94
N LEU A 226 -4.46 -0.53 -14.06
CA LEU A 226 -4.70 -1.88 -13.55
C LEU A 226 -6.13 -1.99 -13.00
N PRO A 227 -6.89 -3.04 -13.38
CA PRO A 227 -8.29 -3.18 -13.00
C PRO A 227 -8.51 -3.04 -11.48
N GLY A 228 -9.26 -2.02 -11.08
CA GLY A 228 -9.60 -1.77 -9.69
C GLY A 228 -8.54 -1.05 -8.85
N TYR A 229 -7.30 -0.90 -9.33
CA TYR A 229 -6.21 -0.28 -8.57
C TYR A 229 -6.51 1.16 -8.16
N SER A 230 -6.81 2.03 -9.13
CA SER A 230 -7.13 3.43 -8.85
C SER A 230 -8.37 3.59 -7.96
N ALA A 231 -9.41 2.77 -8.19
CA ALA A 231 -10.62 2.79 -7.36
C ALA A 231 -10.32 2.40 -5.91
N GLN A 232 -9.45 1.40 -5.69
CA GLN A 232 -9.00 0.97 -4.38
C GLN A 232 -8.21 2.09 -3.68
N VAL A 233 -7.18 2.65 -4.35
CA VAL A 233 -6.34 3.72 -3.79
C VAL A 233 -7.18 4.94 -3.40
N LEU A 234 -8.09 5.36 -4.28
CA LEU A 234 -9.00 6.47 -4.01
C LEU A 234 -9.92 6.18 -2.83
N THR A 235 -10.51 4.99 -2.77
CA THR A 235 -11.45 4.62 -1.68
C THR A 235 -10.75 4.62 -0.32
N PHE A 236 -9.58 3.99 -0.22
CA PHE A 236 -8.76 4.03 1.01
C PHE A 236 -8.32 5.45 1.35
N GLY A 237 -7.92 6.24 0.36
CA GLY A 237 -7.58 7.65 0.53
C GLY A 237 -8.73 8.47 1.12
N PHE A 238 -9.96 8.29 0.61
CA PHE A 238 -11.16 8.94 1.16
C PHE A 238 -11.47 8.51 2.59
N MET A 239 -11.36 7.20 2.90
CA MET A 239 -11.58 6.70 4.26
C MET A 239 -10.58 7.30 5.25
N ILE A 240 -9.29 7.30 4.90
CA ILE A 240 -8.20 7.88 5.71
C ILE A 240 -8.43 9.38 5.89
N GLY A 241 -8.72 10.11 4.81
CA GLY A 241 -9.00 11.54 4.87
C GLY A 241 -10.19 11.87 5.76
N PHE A 242 -11.27 11.10 5.68
CA PHE A 242 -12.46 11.29 6.52
C PHE A 242 -12.16 11.03 8.00
N LEU A 243 -11.39 10.00 8.32
CA LEU A 243 -10.95 9.72 9.69
C LEU A 243 -10.12 10.86 10.27
N ILE A 244 -9.23 11.46 9.48
CA ILE A 244 -8.45 12.62 9.90
C ILE A 244 -9.35 13.85 10.15
N ILE A 245 -10.37 14.07 9.32
CA ILE A 245 -11.36 15.15 9.55
C ILE A 245 -12.17 14.89 10.82
N ILE A 246 -12.66 13.67 11.04
CA ILE A 246 -13.36 13.30 12.28
C ILE A 246 -12.45 13.53 13.48
N ALA A 247 -11.18 13.15 13.39
CA ALA A 247 -10.18 13.40 14.43
C ALA A 247 -10.11 14.89 14.78
N ALA A 248 -10.01 15.76 13.77
CA ALA A 248 -9.97 17.20 13.94
C ALA A 248 -11.16 17.72 14.76
N ILE A 249 -12.36 17.30 14.38
CA ILE A 249 -13.62 17.75 14.97
C ILE A 249 -13.70 17.27 16.42
N VAL A 250 -13.42 15.98 16.65
CA VAL A 250 -13.43 15.37 17.97
C VAL A 250 -12.45 16.09 18.91
N ILE A 251 -11.22 16.36 18.45
CA ILE A 251 -10.23 17.12 19.21
C ILE A 251 -10.72 18.54 19.49
N GLY A 252 -11.25 19.24 18.48
CA GLY A 252 -11.79 20.58 18.65
C GLY A 252 -12.88 20.63 19.73
N ILE A 253 -13.81 19.67 19.72
CA ILE A 253 -14.86 19.53 20.73
C ILE A 253 -14.25 19.25 22.11
N PHE A 254 -13.31 18.31 22.23
CA PHE A 254 -12.67 17.99 23.50
C PHE A 254 -11.93 19.19 24.10
N VAL A 255 -11.14 19.89 23.29
CA VAL A 255 -10.40 21.08 23.72
C VAL A 255 -11.39 22.19 24.13
N TYR A 256 -12.48 22.36 23.38
CA TYR A 256 -13.55 23.30 23.73
C TYR A 256 -14.21 22.97 25.07
N VAL A 257 -14.62 21.72 25.28
CA VAL A 257 -15.22 21.26 26.53
C VAL A 257 -14.25 21.42 27.69
N LEU A 258 -12.99 21.02 27.54
CA LEU A 258 -11.95 21.19 28.56
C LEU A 258 -11.72 22.68 28.89
N THR A 259 -11.78 23.55 27.88
CA THR A 259 -11.63 24.99 28.08
C THR A 259 -12.80 25.57 28.86
N MET A 260 -14.03 25.20 28.50
CA MET A 260 -15.24 25.67 29.18
C MET A 260 -15.31 25.21 30.64
N GLN A 261 -14.95 23.95 30.90
CA GLN A 261 -14.89 23.40 32.26
C GLN A 261 -13.86 24.12 33.17
N LYS A 262 -12.94 24.88 32.58
CA LYS A 262 -11.88 25.60 33.29
C LYS A 262 -12.06 27.12 33.27
N SER A 263 -13.23 27.59 32.85
CA SER A 263 -13.50 29.02 32.71
C SER A 263 -13.22 29.80 34.01
N GLU A 264 -13.58 29.23 35.17
CA GLU A 264 -13.34 29.84 36.49
C GLU A 264 -11.84 29.99 36.78
N ILE A 265 -11.05 28.93 36.55
CA ILE A 265 -9.60 28.91 36.76
C ILE A 265 -8.92 29.95 35.84
N PHE A 266 -9.33 30.01 34.57
CA PHE A 266 -8.83 31.03 33.64
C PHE A 266 -9.27 32.44 34.04
N GLY A 267 -10.46 32.60 34.61
CA GLY A 267 -10.95 33.85 35.18
C GLY A 267 -10.05 34.37 36.30
N VAL A 268 -9.73 33.52 37.28
CA VAL A 268 -8.80 33.84 38.38
C VAL A 268 -7.42 34.21 37.85
N MET A 269 -6.87 33.43 36.90
CA MET A 269 -5.58 33.73 36.28
C MET A 269 -5.57 35.10 35.59
N LYS A 270 -6.64 35.44 34.86
CA LYS A 270 -6.77 36.76 34.23
C LYS A 270 -6.90 37.88 35.26
N ALA A 271 -7.64 37.66 36.35
CA ALA A 271 -7.75 38.64 37.45
C ALA A 271 -6.39 38.89 38.13
N GLN A 272 -5.51 37.88 38.16
CA GLN A 272 -4.12 37.99 38.63
C GLN A 272 -3.16 38.63 37.61
N GLY A 273 -3.66 39.08 36.44
CA GLY A 273 -2.87 39.78 35.43
C GLY A 273 -2.25 38.89 34.34
N ILE A 274 -2.56 37.58 34.30
CA ILE A 274 -2.08 36.70 33.24
C ILE A 274 -2.81 37.01 31.93
N SER A 275 -2.05 37.29 30.87
CA SER A 275 -2.62 37.63 29.57
C SER A 275 -3.40 36.47 28.93
N SER A 276 -4.50 36.78 28.25
CA SER A 276 -5.26 35.80 27.46
C SER A 276 -4.39 35.06 26.44
N ARG A 277 -3.41 35.76 25.84
CA ARG A 277 -2.46 35.16 24.88
C ARG A 277 -1.66 34.03 25.51
N TYR A 278 -1.15 34.23 26.73
CA TYR A 278 -0.40 33.21 27.44
C TYR A 278 -1.26 31.98 27.75
N ILE A 279 -2.51 32.18 28.18
CA ILE A 279 -3.47 31.10 28.44
C ILE A 279 -3.76 30.32 27.14
N SER A 280 -4.05 31.04 26.04
CA SER A 280 -4.32 30.43 24.74
C SER A 280 -3.12 29.62 24.21
N THR A 281 -1.91 30.15 24.28
CA THR A 281 -0.70 29.41 23.89
C THR A 281 -0.47 28.19 24.77
N SER A 282 -0.82 28.26 26.06
CA SER A 282 -0.73 27.09 26.95
C SER A 282 -1.70 25.99 26.53
N VAL A 283 -2.93 26.32 26.15
CA VAL A 283 -3.92 25.34 25.66
C VAL A 283 -3.48 24.73 24.32
N ILE A 284 -2.97 25.54 23.39
CA ILE A 284 -2.44 25.02 22.12
C ILE A 284 -1.27 24.06 22.36
N ALA A 285 -0.32 24.44 23.22
CA ALA A 285 0.83 23.59 23.56
C ALA A 285 0.40 22.29 24.25
N GLN A 286 -0.65 22.35 25.07
CA GLN A 286 -1.25 21.17 25.70
C GLN A 286 -1.90 20.24 24.66
N THR A 287 -2.66 20.78 23.71
CA THR A 287 -3.24 19.98 22.61
C THR A 287 -2.14 19.31 21.80
N PHE A 288 -1.09 20.05 21.44
CA PHE A 288 0.07 19.48 20.75
C PHE A 288 0.65 18.28 21.51
N LEU A 289 0.91 18.43 22.82
CA LEU A 289 1.46 17.34 23.64
C LEU A 289 0.53 16.13 23.71
N LEU A 290 -0.77 16.34 23.91
CA LEU A 290 -1.75 15.25 24.00
C LEU A 290 -1.87 14.50 22.67
N THR A 291 -1.92 15.23 21.56
CA THR A 291 -1.97 14.65 20.23
C THR A 291 -0.68 13.92 19.89
N ALA A 292 0.49 14.52 20.16
CA ALA A 292 1.78 13.88 19.91
C ALA A 292 1.92 12.57 20.70
N LEU A 293 1.48 12.54 21.97
CA LEU A 293 1.46 11.32 22.77
C LEU A 293 0.49 10.28 22.22
N GLY A 294 -0.74 10.68 21.86
CA GLY A 294 -1.71 9.76 21.27
C GLY A 294 -1.24 9.17 19.94
N VAL A 295 -0.66 10.00 19.06
CA VAL A 295 -0.07 9.57 17.78
C VAL A 295 1.10 8.64 18.01
N MET A 296 2.01 8.96 18.94
CA MET A 296 3.16 8.11 19.27
C MET A 296 2.71 6.74 19.77
N ILE A 297 1.74 6.69 20.69
CA ILE A 297 1.20 5.42 21.20
C ILE A 297 0.50 4.66 20.07
N GLY A 298 -0.29 5.33 19.23
CA GLY A 298 -0.97 4.72 18.09
C GLY A 298 0.00 4.11 17.08
N LEU A 299 1.10 4.82 16.79
CA LEU A 299 2.16 4.33 15.91
C LEU A 299 2.88 3.12 16.51
N LEU A 300 3.27 3.18 17.79
CA LEU A 300 3.91 2.05 18.49
C LEU A 300 2.99 0.83 18.56
N SER A 301 1.69 1.02 18.82
CA SER A 301 0.73 -0.07 18.80
C SER A 301 0.54 -0.63 17.40
N THR A 302 0.55 0.20 16.35
CA THR A 302 0.46 -0.30 14.96
C THR A 302 1.69 -1.13 14.59
N LEU A 303 2.88 -0.68 14.97
CA LEU A 303 4.12 -1.45 14.83
C LEU A 303 4.09 -2.75 15.65
N GLY A 304 3.52 -2.71 16.86
CA GLY A 304 3.34 -3.91 17.68
C GLY A 304 2.37 -4.91 17.03
N THR A 305 1.25 -4.42 16.49
CA THR A 305 0.28 -5.26 15.78
C THR A 305 0.88 -5.86 14.52
N SER A 306 1.68 -5.11 13.74
CA SER A 306 2.25 -5.61 12.49
C SER A 306 3.16 -6.82 12.67
N LEU A 307 3.80 -6.97 13.83
CA LEU A 307 4.62 -8.14 14.16
C LEU A 307 3.80 -9.41 14.46
N LEU A 308 2.50 -9.27 14.69
CA LEU A 308 1.59 -10.36 15.03
C LEU A 308 0.62 -10.68 13.88
N LEU A 309 0.68 -9.93 12.78
CA LEU A 309 -0.19 -10.15 11.63
C LEU A 309 0.24 -11.43 10.88
N PRO A 310 -0.71 -12.27 10.44
CA PRO A 310 -0.43 -13.31 9.47
C PRO A 310 0.10 -12.70 8.16
N GLU A 311 0.98 -13.42 7.47
CA GLU A 311 1.55 -12.98 6.18
C GLU A 311 0.50 -12.82 5.07
N ALA A 312 -0.64 -13.51 5.20
CA ALA A 312 -1.79 -13.33 4.31
C ALA A 312 -2.45 -11.95 4.44
N VAL A 313 -2.15 -11.18 5.50
CA VAL A 313 -2.65 -9.81 5.64
C VAL A 313 -1.71 -8.86 4.90
N PRO A 314 -2.16 -8.20 3.82
CA PRO A 314 -1.35 -7.30 3.00
C PRO A 314 -1.08 -5.96 3.71
N PHE A 315 -0.25 -6.00 4.75
CA PHE A 315 0.09 -4.85 5.57
C PHE A 315 1.55 -4.48 5.35
N GLN A 316 1.79 -3.28 4.82
CA GLN A 316 3.15 -2.78 4.60
C GLN A 316 3.34 -1.40 5.19
N ILE A 317 4.53 -1.15 5.76
CA ILE A 317 4.86 0.12 6.38
C ILE A 317 5.73 0.93 5.43
N LYS A 318 5.17 2.03 4.94
CA LYS A 318 5.91 3.05 4.21
C LYS A 318 6.18 4.24 5.14
N ILE A 319 7.44 4.46 5.48
CA ILE A 319 7.84 5.45 6.48
C ILE A 319 7.39 6.86 6.11
N GLU A 320 7.41 7.19 4.82
CA GLU A 320 7.00 8.47 4.26
C GLU A 320 5.51 8.73 4.52
N PHE A 321 4.66 7.71 4.36
CA PHE A 321 3.23 7.83 4.63
C PHE A 321 2.94 7.95 6.12
N PHE A 322 3.60 7.14 6.95
CA PHE A 322 3.39 7.16 8.40
C PHE A 322 3.85 8.50 9.01
N THR A 323 5.00 9.01 8.57
CA THR A 323 5.50 10.32 9.03
C THR A 323 4.63 11.47 8.52
N GLY A 324 4.22 11.45 7.24
CA GLY A 324 3.30 12.43 6.66
C GLY A 324 1.96 12.49 7.41
N ILE A 325 1.35 11.34 7.66
CA ILE A 325 0.09 11.24 8.40
C ILE A 325 0.23 11.68 9.85
N SER A 326 1.33 11.30 10.52
CA SER A 326 1.61 11.76 11.89
C SER A 326 1.63 13.28 11.97
N GLY A 327 2.35 13.93 11.03
CA GLY A 327 2.40 15.38 10.93
C GLY A 327 1.04 15.99 10.65
N LEU A 328 0.29 15.40 9.71
CA LEU A 328 -1.04 15.87 9.32
C LEU A 328 -2.04 15.84 10.49
N ILE A 329 -2.09 14.74 11.25
CA ILE A 329 -2.94 14.60 12.44
C ILE A 329 -2.57 15.68 13.48
N ILE A 330 -1.27 15.90 13.74
CA ILE A 330 -0.81 16.90 14.71
C ILE A 330 -1.20 18.32 14.27
N VAL A 331 -0.96 18.67 13.00
CA VAL A 331 -1.30 19.98 12.44
C VAL A 331 -2.80 20.24 12.56
N ILE A 332 -3.61 19.27 12.15
CA ILE A 332 -5.06 19.38 12.16
C ILE A 332 -5.62 19.44 13.60
N ALA A 333 -5.05 18.69 14.53
CA ALA A 333 -5.40 18.76 15.94
C ALA A 333 -5.13 20.15 16.54
N VAL A 334 -3.97 20.73 16.23
CA VAL A 334 -3.59 22.07 16.65
C VAL A 334 -4.52 23.12 16.03
N LEU A 335 -4.86 22.98 14.73
CA LEU A 335 -5.87 23.81 14.06
C LEU A 335 -7.24 23.72 14.75
N GLY A 336 -7.67 22.52 15.15
CA GLY A 336 -8.89 22.31 15.94
C GLY A 336 -8.86 23.05 17.29
N ALA A 337 -7.70 23.12 17.95
CA ALA A 337 -7.55 23.86 19.20
C ALA A 337 -7.69 25.39 19.04
N PHE A 338 -7.34 25.96 17.87
CA PHE A 338 -7.56 27.39 17.62
C PHE A 338 -9.04 27.77 17.69
N PHE A 339 -9.96 26.86 17.35
CA PHE A 339 -11.40 27.11 17.54
C PHE A 339 -11.75 27.39 19.00
N SER A 340 -11.11 26.67 19.93
CA SER A 340 -11.28 26.83 21.37
C SER A 340 -10.61 28.09 21.93
N VAL A 341 -9.64 28.69 21.24
CA VAL A 341 -8.99 29.92 21.71
C VAL A 341 -10.01 31.07 21.84
N ARG A 342 -11.02 31.09 20.98
CA ARG A 342 -12.07 32.13 21.02
C ARG A 342 -12.87 32.09 22.32
N SER A 343 -13.14 30.91 22.89
CA SER A 343 -13.82 30.82 24.18
C SER A 343 -12.94 31.37 25.31
N ILE A 344 -11.63 31.07 25.30
CA ILE A 344 -10.66 31.58 26.29
C ILE A 344 -10.66 33.12 26.32
N VAL A 345 -10.56 33.76 25.15
CA VAL A 345 -10.47 35.22 25.06
C VAL A 345 -11.72 35.89 25.64
N LYS A 346 -12.90 35.30 25.42
CA LYS A 346 -14.19 35.82 25.87
C LYS A 346 -14.50 35.62 27.36
N ILE A 347 -13.68 34.89 28.11
CA ILE A 347 -13.87 34.70 29.56
C ILE A 347 -13.71 36.06 30.26
N ASP A 348 -14.79 36.52 30.88
CA ASP A 348 -14.86 37.70 31.75
C ASP A 348 -14.49 37.30 33.19
N PRO A 349 -13.39 37.82 33.77
CA PRO A 349 -12.97 37.47 35.12
C PRO A 349 -14.02 37.75 36.19
N LEU A 350 -14.82 38.81 36.05
CA LEU A 350 -15.84 39.20 37.04
C LEU A 350 -16.99 38.20 37.05
N LYS A 351 -17.43 37.73 35.87
CA LYS A 351 -18.48 36.71 35.75
C LYS A 351 -18.01 35.31 36.09
N ALA A 352 -16.71 35.03 35.90
CA ALA A 352 -16.14 33.70 36.09
C ALA A 352 -15.80 33.39 37.55
N ILE A 353 -15.63 34.39 38.40
CA ILE A 353 -15.26 34.22 39.82
C ILE A 353 -16.49 34.34 40.75
N GLY A 354 -17.56 35.00 40.29
CA GLY A 354 -18.77 35.28 41.06
C GLY A 354 -18.92 36.76 41.35
#